data_AF-A0A960ARN1-F1
#
_entry.id   AF-A0A960ARN1-F1
#
_cell.length_a   1.000
_cell.length_b   1.000
_cell.length_c   1.000
_cell.angle_alpha   90.00
_cell.angle_beta   90.00
_cell.angle_gamma   90.00
#
_symmetry.space_group_name_H-M   'P 1'
#
loop_
_entity.id
_entity.type
_entity.pdbx_description
1 polymer ?
#
loop_
_entity_poly.entity_id
_entity_poly.type
_entity_poly.pdbx_seq_one_letter_code
_entity_poly.pdbx_strand_id
1 'polypeptide(L)'
;LVMAGAFAVYAVLVAWRGWDFIASGEPAAVGLGLAVLLLPLLAGWLVWREVRFGFRMQELAARIEVVDERSMDERIAAAQAAPDDWLAWYWVGVGYFDAGDKKQARAALDHAWDVRDR
;
A
#
# COMPACT_ATOMS: atom_id res chain seq x y z
N LEU A 1 9.67 8.76 -9.81
CA LEU A 1 8.88 9.93 -10.28
C LEU A 1 8.56 9.87 -11.77
N VAL A 2 9.54 9.56 -12.65
CA VAL A 2 9.30 9.44 -14.11
C VAL A 2 8.15 8.49 -14.46
N MET A 3 8.14 7.26 -13.92
CA MET A 3 7.06 6.29 -14.18
C MET A 3 5.68 6.76 -13.69
N ALA A 4 5.63 7.43 -12.55
CA ALA A 4 4.38 7.97 -12.01
C ALA A 4 3.86 9.14 -12.87
N GLY A 5 4.74 10.00 -13.36
CA GLY A 5 4.41 11.08 -14.29
C GLY A 5 3.91 10.53 -15.63
N ALA A 6 4.59 9.53 -16.20
CA ALA A 6 4.16 8.86 -17.43
C ALA A 6 2.79 8.20 -17.28
N PHE A 7 2.54 7.53 -16.15
CA PHE A 7 1.23 6.97 -15.82
C PHE A 7 0.15 8.06 -15.71
N ALA A 8 0.45 9.18 -15.05
CA ALA A 8 -0.51 10.28 -14.91
C ALA A 8 -0.89 10.88 -16.28
N VAL A 9 0.09 11.12 -17.15
CA VAL A 9 -0.15 11.58 -18.52
C VAL A 9 -0.99 10.55 -19.30
N TYR A 10 -0.63 9.26 -19.23
CA TYR A 10 -1.39 8.19 -19.87
C TYR A 10 -2.83 8.14 -19.36
N ALA A 11 -3.04 8.20 -18.04
CA ALA A 11 -4.37 8.18 -17.43
C ALA A 11 -5.22 9.37 -17.89
N VAL A 12 -4.63 10.57 -18.03
CA VAL A 12 -5.33 11.75 -18.56
C VAL A 12 -5.69 11.56 -20.03
N LEU A 13 -4.78 11.05 -20.87
CA LEU A 13 -5.06 10.80 -22.29
C LEU A 13 -6.17 9.76 -22.48
N VAL A 14 -6.14 8.69 -21.68
CA VAL A 14 -7.18 7.66 -21.67
C VAL A 14 -8.50 8.24 -21.17
N ALA A 15 -8.46 9.08 -20.14
CA ALA A 15 -9.64 9.76 -19.61
C ALA A 15 -10.30 10.64 -20.66
N TRP A 16 -9.50 11.45 -21.35
CA TRP A 16 -9.95 12.31 -22.41
C TRP A 16 -10.58 11.51 -23.57
N ARG A 17 -9.93 10.42 -24.01
CA ARG A 17 -10.49 9.58 -25.08
C ARG A 17 -11.77 8.84 -24.66
N GLY A 18 -11.82 8.31 -23.44
CA GLY A 18 -13.00 7.62 -22.91
C GLY A 18 -14.20 8.56 -22.81
N TRP A 19 -13.95 9.82 -22.49
CA TRP A 19 -14.96 10.86 -22.47
C TRP A 19 -15.61 11.08 -23.84
N ASP A 20 -14.83 11.11 -24.92
CA ASP A 20 -15.35 11.27 -26.28
C ASP A 20 -16.31 10.13 -26.67
N PHE A 21 -16.01 8.89 -26.25
CA PHE A 21 -16.89 7.73 -26.45
C PHE A 21 -18.17 7.79 -25.61
N ILE A 22 -18.12 8.38 -24.42
CA ILE A 22 -19.30 8.56 -23.56
C ILE A 22 -20.18 9.69 -24.09
N ALA A 23 -19.57 10.77 -24.60
CA ALA A 23 -20.28 11.92 -25.14
C ALA A 23 -20.96 11.64 -26.50
N SER A 24 -20.63 10.54 -27.18
CA SER A 24 -21.21 10.17 -28.48
C SER A 24 -22.70 9.78 -28.39
N GLY A 25 -23.18 9.36 -27.21
CA GLY A 25 -24.56 8.93 -26.99
C GLY A 25 -24.91 7.54 -27.53
N GLU A 26 -23.98 6.86 -28.20
CA GLU A 26 -24.19 5.48 -28.66
C GLU A 26 -24.00 4.49 -27.50
N PRO A 27 -25.00 3.65 -27.16
CA PRO A 27 -24.94 2.79 -25.97
C PRO A 27 -23.72 1.87 -25.90
N ALA A 28 -23.30 1.32 -27.06
CA ALA A 28 -22.11 0.47 -27.15
C ALA A 28 -20.81 1.26 -26.87
N ALA A 29 -20.71 2.47 -27.40
CA ALA A 29 -19.56 3.37 -27.18
C ALA A 29 -19.45 3.80 -25.72
N VAL A 30 -20.58 4.14 -25.08
CA VAL A 30 -20.62 4.51 -23.65
C VAL A 30 -20.11 3.35 -22.78
N GLY A 31 -20.56 2.12 -23.05
CA GLY A 31 -20.11 0.94 -22.32
C GLY A 31 -18.60 0.72 -22.43
N LEU A 32 -18.04 0.88 -23.63
CA LEU A 32 -16.61 0.74 -23.88
C LEU A 32 -15.79 1.86 -23.23
N GLY A 33 -16.28 3.11 -23.29
CA GLY A 33 -15.66 4.24 -22.61
C GLY A 33 -15.57 4.01 -21.10
N LEU A 34 -16.65 3.57 -20.46
CA LEU A 34 -16.65 3.23 -19.03
C LEU A 34 -15.66 2.11 -18.69
N ALA A 35 -15.64 1.03 -19.48
CA ALA A 35 -14.70 -0.08 -19.26
C ALA A 35 -13.24 0.38 -19.34
N VAL A 36 -12.91 1.24 -20.31
CA VAL A 36 -11.57 1.80 -20.49
C VAL A 36 -11.20 2.75 -19.34
N LEU A 37 -12.14 3.57 -18.85
CA LEU A 37 -11.91 4.48 -17.72
C LEU A 37 -11.71 3.75 -16.39
N LEU A 38 -12.31 2.57 -16.21
CA LEU A 38 -12.12 1.78 -14.99
C LEU A 38 -10.66 1.30 -14.83
N LEU A 39 -9.96 1.01 -15.93
CA LEU A 39 -8.57 0.52 -15.88
C LEU A 39 -7.59 1.50 -15.21
N PRO A 40 -7.46 2.78 -15.62
CA PRO A 40 -6.57 3.73 -14.97
C PRO A 40 -7.03 4.05 -13.55
N LEU A 41 -8.34 4.04 -13.26
CA LEU A 41 -8.84 4.21 -11.90
C LEU A 41 -8.39 3.06 -10.97
N LEU A 42 -8.51 1.82 -11.43
CA LEU A 42 -8.04 0.63 -10.71
C LEU A 42 -6.52 0.65 -10.53
N ALA A 43 -5.77 0.99 -11.58
CA ALA A 43 -4.31 1.09 -11.52
C ALA A 43 -3.87 2.18 -10.54
N GLY A 44 -4.49 3.37 -10.61
CA GLY A 44 -4.21 4.47 -9.68
C GLY A 44 -4.53 4.10 -8.24
N TRP A 45 -5.66 3.43 -8.00
CA TRP A 45 -6.03 2.92 -6.69
C TRP A 45 -5.04 1.88 -6.15
N LEU A 46 -4.56 0.95 -6.99
CA LEU A 46 -3.59 -0.07 -6.61
C LEU A 46 -2.24 0.56 -6.24
N VAL A 47 -1.77 1.52 -7.03
CA VAL A 47 -0.53 2.28 -6.76
C VAL A 47 -0.67 3.07 -5.47
N TRP A 48 -1.79 3.78 -5.28
CA TRP A 48 -2.08 4.48 -4.04
C TRP A 48 -2.02 3.51 -2.85
N ARG A 49 -2.63 2.32 -2.98
CA ARG A 49 -2.63 1.27 -1.96
C ARG A 49 -1.23 0.86 -1.49
N GLU A 50 -0.29 0.86 -2.41
CA GLU A 50 1.09 0.47 -2.13
C GLU A 50 1.91 1.62 -1.56
N VAL A 51 1.81 2.80 -2.17
CA VAL A 51 2.54 4.00 -1.74
C VAL A 51 2.17 4.39 -0.31
N ARG A 52 0.87 4.34 0.05
CA ARG A 52 0.41 4.66 1.42
C ARG A 52 1.01 3.72 2.47
N PHE A 53 1.31 2.47 2.14
CA PHE A 53 1.90 1.52 3.07
C PHE A 53 3.38 1.83 3.29
N GLY A 54 4.10 2.16 2.21
CA GLY A 54 5.49 2.61 2.30
C GLY A 54 5.64 3.84 3.20
N PHE A 55 4.77 4.85 3.05
CA PHE A 55 4.80 6.02 3.93
C PHE A 55 4.53 5.68 5.40
N ARG A 56 3.54 4.83 5.68
CA ARG A 56 3.26 4.37 7.05
C ARG A 56 4.46 3.66 7.67
N MET A 57 5.13 2.80 6.90
CA MET A 57 6.35 2.09 7.33
C MET A 57 7.51 3.06 7.59
N GLN A 58 7.71 4.06 6.71
CA GLN A 58 8.75 5.08 6.88
C GLN A 58 8.54 5.90 8.15
N GLU A 59 7.29 6.24 8.47
CA GLU A 59 6.97 7.00 9.68
C GLU A 59 7.19 6.16 10.95
N LEU A 60 6.83 4.87 10.94
CA LEU A 60 7.16 3.96 12.04
C LEU A 60 8.68 3.85 12.21
N ALA A 61 9.41 3.63 11.10
CA ALA A 61 10.86 3.51 11.10
C ALA A 61 11.57 4.78 11.59
N ALA A 62 11.01 5.96 11.29
CA ALA A 62 11.55 7.24 11.75
C ALA A 62 11.49 7.44 13.26
N ARG A 63 10.66 6.67 13.97
CA ARG A 63 10.53 6.69 15.45
C ARG A 63 11.43 5.66 16.15
N ILE A 64 12.24 4.91 15.41
CA ILE A 64 13.05 3.83 15.97
C ILE A 64 14.40 4.35 16.43
N GLU A 65 14.66 4.16 17.72
CA GLU A 65 15.93 4.52 18.34
C GLU A 65 16.85 3.31 18.51
N VAL A 66 16.28 2.10 18.65
CA VAL A 66 17.00 0.86 18.97
C VAL A 66 16.64 -0.23 17.98
N VAL A 67 17.67 -0.88 17.43
CA VAL A 67 17.52 -2.08 16.60
C VAL A 67 17.31 -3.29 17.50
N ASP A 68 16.26 -4.05 17.23
CA ASP A 68 16.00 -5.30 17.95
C ASP A 68 16.82 -6.44 17.34
N GLU A 69 17.78 -6.98 18.08
CA GLU A 69 18.66 -8.08 17.63
C GLU A 69 18.12 -9.47 17.98
N ARG A 70 16.95 -9.57 18.64
CA ARG A 70 16.34 -10.85 19.02
C ARG A 70 16.01 -11.71 17.81
N SER A 71 15.96 -13.02 18.03
CA SER A 71 15.50 -13.98 17.03
C SER A 71 14.03 -13.75 16.66
N MET A 72 13.61 -14.26 15.49
CA MET A 72 12.22 -14.16 15.04
C MET A 72 11.23 -14.68 16.09
N ASP A 73 11.50 -15.85 16.68
CA ASP A 73 10.59 -16.48 17.63
C ASP A 73 10.45 -15.63 18.91
N GLU A 74 11.54 -15.03 19.38
CA GLU A 74 11.52 -14.10 20.52
C GLU A 74 10.78 -12.81 20.21
N ARG A 75 10.93 -12.25 19.00
CA ARG A 75 10.18 -11.07 18.55
C ARG A 75 8.68 -11.35 18.51
N ILE A 76 8.28 -12.50 17.96
CA ILE A 76 6.88 -12.93 17.90
C ILE A 76 6.31 -13.09 19.31
N ALA A 77 7.04 -13.77 20.20
CA ALA A 77 6.62 -13.96 21.58
C ALA A 77 6.47 -12.62 22.32
N ALA A 78 7.39 -11.67 22.11
CA ALA A 78 7.32 -10.34 22.70
C ALA A 78 6.13 -9.52 22.19
N ALA A 79 5.87 -9.53 20.88
CA ALA A 79 4.72 -8.83 20.29
C ALA A 79 3.38 -9.42 20.76
N GLN A 80 3.32 -10.75 20.96
CA GLN A 80 2.14 -11.40 21.53
C GLN A 80 1.94 -11.08 23.02
N ALA A 81 3.04 -10.97 23.78
CA ALA A 81 2.99 -10.61 25.20
C ALA A 81 2.57 -9.15 25.43
N ALA A 82 2.89 -8.25 24.48
CA ALA A 82 2.53 -6.84 24.51
C ALA A 82 1.79 -6.44 23.22
N PRO A 83 0.50 -6.80 23.07
CA PRO A 83 -0.23 -6.62 21.81
C PRO A 83 -0.42 -5.15 21.41
N ASP A 84 -0.35 -4.22 22.35
CA ASP A 84 -0.45 -2.77 22.10
C ASP A 84 0.93 -2.10 21.90
N ASP A 85 2.04 -2.85 22.00
CA ASP A 85 3.39 -2.34 21.74
C ASP A 85 3.67 -2.31 20.23
N TRP A 86 3.53 -1.12 19.63
CA TRP A 86 3.79 -0.92 18.21
C TRP A 86 5.22 -1.27 17.79
N LEU A 87 6.21 -1.10 18.67
CA LEU A 87 7.62 -1.35 18.36
C LEU A 87 7.89 -2.86 18.26
N ALA A 88 7.28 -3.66 19.16
CA ALA A 88 7.37 -5.11 19.09
C ALA A 88 6.76 -5.66 17.78
N TRP A 89 5.59 -5.16 17.38
CA TRP A 89 4.96 -5.53 16.11
C TRP A 89 5.74 -5.04 14.88
N TYR A 90 6.38 -3.87 14.95
CA TYR A 90 7.27 -3.40 13.90
C TYR A 90 8.40 -4.40 13.63
N TRP A 91 9.09 -4.87 14.67
CA TRP A 91 10.22 -5.79 14.52
C TRP A 91 9.83 -7.19 14.06
N VAL A 92 8.63 -7.66 14.41
CA VAL A 92 8.03 -8.85 13.81
C VAL A 92 7.79 -8.64 12.32
N GLY A 93 7.24 -7.48 11.95
CA GLY A 93 7.02 -7.09 10.56
C GLY A 93 8.31 -7.06 9.73
N VAL A 94 9.38 -6.47 10.26
CA VAL A 94 10.71 -6.46 9.62
C VAL A 94 11.25 -7.88 9.47
N GLY A 95 11.13 -8.72 10.51
CA GLY A 95 11.57 -10.10 10.41
C GLY A 95 10.86 -10.87 9.29
N TYR A 96 9.55 -10.70 9.14
CA TYR A 96 8.80 -11.37 8.08
C TYR A 96 9.17 -10.81 6.70
N PHE A 97 9.47 -9.51 6.63
CA PHE A 97 9.93 -8.87 5.40
C PHE A 97 11.28 -9.46 4.95
N ASP A 98 12.23 -9.61 5.87
CA ASP A 98 13.55 -10.21 5.60
C ASP A 98 13.43 -11.68 5.19
N ALA A 99 12.46 -12.41 5.75
CA ALA A 99 12.14 -13.79 5.36
C ALA A 99 11.37 -13.89 4.02
N GLY A 100 10.94 -12.78 3.43
CA GLY A 100 10.17 -12.73 2.18
C GLY A 100 8.67 -13.01 2.33
N ASP A 101 8.15 -13.19 3.56
CA ASP A 101 6.70 -13.35 3.81
C ASP A 101 6.02 -11.99 3.85
N LYS A 102 5.75 -11.46 2.64
CA LYS A 102 5.12 -10.14 2.45
C LYS A 102 3.75 -10.03 3.11
N LYS A 103 2.99 -11.13 3.18
CA LYS A 103 1.63 -11.14 3.73
C LYS A 103 1.69 -10.92 5.24
N GLN A 104 2.54 -11.70 5.92
CA GLN A 104 2.70 -11.59 7.37
C GLN A 104 3.41 -10.29 7.76
N ALA A 105 4.41 -9.85 7.00
CA ALA A 105 5.08 -8.57 7.21
C ALA A 105 4.08 -7.41 7.20
N ARG A 106 3.18 -7.39 6.20
CA ARG A 106 2.15 -6.36 6.10
C ARG A 106 1.14 -6.42 7.24
N ALA A 107 0.70 -7.61 7.64
CA ALA A 107 -0.22 -7.76 8.76
C ALA A 107 0.37 -7.23 10.08
N ALA A 108 1.63 -7.55 10.38
CA ALA A 108 2.31 -7.06 11.57
C ALA A 108 2.53 -5.53 11.54
N LEU A 109 2.96 -4.98 10.40
CA LEU A 109 3.17 -3.53 10.25
C LEU A 109 1.85 -2.74 10.24
N ASP A 110 0.77 -3.29 9.67
CA ASP A 110 -0.56 -2.70 9.74
C ASP A 110 -1.06 -2.68 11.19
N HIS A 111 -0.85 -3.75 11.96
CA HIS A 111 -1.19 -3.76 13.38
C HIS A 111 -0.36 -2.74 14.18
N ALA A 112 0.96 -2.69 13.96
CA ALA A 112 1.83 -1.70 14.58
C ALA A 112 1.35 -0.27 14.31
N TRP A 113 0.92 0.02 13.08
CA TRP A 113 0.35 1.32 12.72
C TRP A 113 -0.93 1.64 13.51
N ASP A 114 -1.81 0.67 13.69
CA ASP A 114 -3.11 0.86 14.37
C ASP A 114 -2.99 1.05 15.89
N VAL A 115 -1.94 0.49 16.52
CA VAL A 115 -1.71 0.61 17.98
C VAL A 115 -0.75 1.75 18.35
N ARG A 116 -0.03 2.34 17.40
CA ARG A 116 1.02 3.35 17.64
C ARG A 116 0.58 4.55 18.47
N ASP A 117 -0.67 4.97 18.32
CA ASP A 117 -1.22 6.18 18.95
C ASP A 117 -2.20 5.86 20.10
N ARG A 118 -2.21 4.61 20.59
CA ARG A 118 -2.98 4.17 21.78
C ARG A 118 -2.12 4.21 23.04
#